data_AF-A0A508A6S5-F1
#
_entry.id   AF-A0A508A6S5-F1
#
_cell.length_a   1.000
_cell.length_b   1.000
_cell.length_c   1.000
_cell.angle_alpha   90.00
_cell.angle_beta   90.00
_cell.angle_gamma   90.00
#
_symmetry.space_group_name_H-M   'P 1'
#
loop_
_entity.id
_entity.type
_entity.pdbx_description
1 polymer ?
#
loop_
_entity_poly.entity_id
_entity_poly.type
_entity_poly.pdbx_seq_one_letter_code
_entity_poly.pdbx_strand_id
1 'polypeptide(L)'
;MTRAFLVVFVLLVGLSGVVEAHEVFRYIDPAFPQKRIAIDVDRRQFLVADVGEDMEVCEPGSPFICVESETLSFHFPRVLGQGQAEWEAHGRKYRVESVENYELWGRQERLMRIRMDAQGQSTFYLYSEEVGLMGIGFVNPKTRAYVTYLIDGDRGFGSARTMSETP
;
A
#
# COMPACT_ATOMS: atom_id res chain seq x y z
N MET A 1 41.75 -15.22 57.18
CA MET A 1 41.32 -16.01 56.00
C MET A 1 40.15 -15.29 55.35
N THR A 2 40.44 -14.46 54.37
CA THR A 2 39.50 -13.60 53.64
C THR A 2 38.89 -14.40 52.48
N ARG A 3 37.57 -14.62 52.52
CA ARG A 3 36.83 -15.23 51.41
C ARG A 3 36.38 -14.11 50.47
N ALA A 4 36.98 -14.09 49.27
CA ALA A 4 36.53 -13.27 48.16
C ALA A 4 35.15 -13.78 47.70
N PHE A 5 34.13 -12.92 47.78
CA PHE A 5 32.83 -13.15 47.13
C PHE A 5 32.93 -12.60 45.71
N LEU A 6 32.95 -13.51 44.75
CA LEU A 6 32.94 -13.20 43.31
C LEU A 6 31.47 -13.00 42.92
N VAL A 7 31.05 -11.75 42.78
CA VAL A 7 29.71 -11.40 42.26
C VAL A 7 29.75 -11.57 40.75
N VAL A 8 29.15 -12.65 40.26
CA VAL A 8 28.94 -12.89 38.83
C VAL A 8 27.82 -11.96 38.36
N PHE A 9 28.19 -10.89 37.66
CA PHE A 9 27.27 -10.03 36.94
C PHE A 9 26.79 -10.78 35.69
N VAL A 10 25.61 -11.39 35.76
CA VAL A 10 24.93 -11.93 34.57
C VAL A 10 24.29 -10.74 33.84
N LEU A 11 25.01 -10.21 32.86
CA LEU A 11 24.48 -9.28 31.85
C LEU A 11 23.51 -10.06 30.94
N LEU A 12 22.24 -10.11 31.35
CA LEU A 12 21.11 -10.42 30.48
C LEU A 12 20.95 -9.25 29.49
N VAL A 13 21.79 -9.24 28.46
CA VAL A 13 21.51 -8.45 27.25
C VAL A 13 20.32 -9.14 26.59
N GLY A 14 19.12 -8.62 26.86
CA GLY A 14 17.91 -8.99 26.15
C GLY A 14 18.16 -8.76 24.67
N LEU A 15 18.28 -9.84 23.93
CA LEU A 15 18.06 -9.86 22.48
C LEU A 15 16.57 -9.53 22.28
N SER A 16 16.22 -8.25 22.37
CA SER A 16 15.01 -7.73 21.77
C SER A 16 15.23 -7.86 20.27
N GLY A 17 14.91 -9.04 19.74
CA GLY A 17 14.82 -9.23 18.31
C GLY A 17 13.82 -8.20 17.80
N VAL A 18 14.33 -7.20 17.09
CA VAL A 18 13.49 -6.36 16.24
C VAL A 18 12.91 -7.32 15.23
N VAL A 19 11.67 -7.75 15.46
CA VAL A 19 10.88 -8.40 14.42
C VAL A 19 10.64 -7.28 13.42
N GLU A 20 11.48 -7.19 12.39
CA GLU A 20 11.15 -6.38 11.22
C GLU A 20 9.84 -6.95 10.67
N ALA A 21 8.76 -6.22 10.91
CA ALA A 21 7.44 -6.63 10.48
C ALA A 21 7.44 -6.61 8.95
N HIS A 22 7.28 -7.79 8.36
CA HIS A 22 7.26 -7.94 6.92
C HIS A 22 6.05 -7.20 6.34
N GLU A 23 6.26 -6.12 5.58
CA GLU A 23 5.19 -5.23 5.09
C GLU A 23 4.67 -5.70 3.72
N VAL A 24 3.59 -6.48 3.75
CA VAL A 24 2.87 -6.98 2.56
C VAL A 24 1.43 -6.53 2.57
N PHE A 25 1.02 -5.81 1.52
CA PHE A 25 -0.36 -5.38 1.31
C PHE A 25 -1.04 -6.27 0.28
N ARG A 26 -2.21 -6.82 0.62
CA ARG A 26 -2.93 -7.77 -0.22
C ARG A 26 -4.22 -7.18 -0.76
N TYR A 27 -4.56 -7.59 -1.97
CA TYR A 27 -5.80 -7.20 -2.63
C TYR A 27 -6.43 -8.39 -3.33
N ILE A 28 -7.75 -8.52 -3.23
CA ILE A 28 -8.55 -9.63 -3.75
C ILE A 28 -9.56 -9.12 -4.77
N ASP A 29 -9.82 -9.91 -5.81
CA ASP A 29 -10.98 -9.69 -6.67
C ASP A 29 -12.25 -10.16 -5.92
N PRO A 30 -13.22 -9.29 -5.62
CA PRO A 30 -14.41 -9.67 -4.86
C PRO A 30 -15.30 -10.67 -5.61
N ALA A 31 -15.25 -10.70 -6.94
CA ALA A 31 -15.98 -11.68 -7.74
C ALA A 31 -15.24 -13.02 -7.83
N PHE A 32 -13.90 -13.00 -7.68
CA PHE A 32 -13.04 -14.17 -7.78
C PHE A 32 -11.93 -14.14 -6.70
N PRO A 33 -12.22 -14.43 -5.42
CA PRO A 33 -11.27 -14.26 -4.30
C PRO A 33 -9.96 -15.07 -4.39
N GLN A 34 -9.90 -16.05 -5.30
CA GLN A 34 -8.69 -16.77 -5.65
C GLN A 34 -7.71 -15.93 -6.48
N LYS A 35 -8.19 -14.88 -7.16
CA LYS A 35 -7.34 -13.90 -7.85
C LYS A 35 -6.91 -12.86 -6.84
N ARG A 36 -5.60 -12.84 -6.59
CA ARG A 36 -4.97 -11.97 -5.61
C ARG A 36 -3.81 -11.26 -6.22
N ILE A 37 -3.62 -10.03 -5.79
CA ILE A 37 -2.39 -9.28 -6.02
C ILE A 37 -1.82 -8.81 -4.69
N ALA A 38 -0.52 -8.61 -4.62
CA ALA A 38 0.12 -8.09 -3.42
C ALA A 38 1.28 -7.16 -3.74
N ILE A 39 1.48 -6.18 -2.85
CA ILE A 39 2.64 -5.30 -2.83
C ILE A 39 3.50 -5.77 -1.65
N ASP A 40 4.63 -6.41 -1.94
CA ASP A 40 5.63 -6.85 -0.96
C ASP A 40 6.77 -5.84 -0.94
N VAL A 41 6.77 -4.97 0.07
CA VAL A 41 7.71 -3.84 0.17
C VAL A 41 9.12 -4.33 0.45
N ASP A 42 9.27 -5.30 1.36
CA ASP A 42 10.58 -5.79 1.79
C ASP A 42 11.28 -6.58 0.69
N ARG A 43 10.52 -7.35 -0.09
CA ARG A 43 11.07 -8.08 -1.24
C ARG A 43 11.15 -7.23 -2.50
N ARG A 44 10.58 -6.02 -2.50
CA ARG A 44 10.46 -5.17 -3.69
C ARG A 44 9.79 -5.90 -4.84
N GLN A 45 8.67 -6.57 -4.53
CA GLN A 45 7.93 -7.36 -5.50
C GLN A 45 6.46 -6.95 -5.56
N PHE A 46 5.94 -6.89 -6.78
CA PHE A 46 4.51 -6.93 -7.03
C PHE A 46 4.12 -8.36 -7.41
N LEU A 47 3.17 -8.94 -6.72
CA LEU A 47 2.74 -10.32 -6.92
C LEU A 47 1.38 -10.35 -7.61
N VAL A 48 1.24 -11.15 -8.66
CA VAL A 48 -0.02 -11.44 -9.33
C VAL A 48 -0.20 -12.95 -9.39
N ALA A 49 -1.18 -13.47 -8.65
CA ALA A 49 -1.31 -14.90 -8.40
C ALA A 49 0.02 -15.50 -7.88
N ASP A 50 0.67 -16.37 -8.66
CA ASP A 50 1.92 -17.06 -8.29
C ASP A 50 3.16 -16.46 -8.96
N VAL A 51 3.02 -15.34 -9.68
CA VAL A 51 4.12 -14.68 -10.39
C VAL A 51 4.47 -13.38 -9.67
N GLY A 52 5.76 -13.19 -9.38
CA GLY A 52 6.30 -11.94 -8.88
C GLY A 52 7.04 -11.18 -9.96
N GLU A 53 6.84 -9.86 -10.00
CA GLU A 53 7.61 -8.93 -10.81
C GLU A 53 8.35 -7.95 -9.90
N ASP A 54 9.53 -7.51 -10.36
CA ASP A 54 10.32 -6.52 -9.64
C ASP A 54 9.55 -5.19 -9.59
N MET A 55 9.64 -4.54 -8.43
CA MET A 55 8.92 -3.33 -8.14
C MET A 55 9.81 -2.34 -7.41
N GLU A 56 9.71 -1.06 -7.77
CA GLU A 56 10.31 0.04 -7.03
C GLU A 56 9.26 0.75 -6.17
N VAL A 57 9.68 1.22 -4.99
CA VAL A 57 8.87 2.09 -4.13
C VAL A 57 9.59 3.42 -3.95
N CYS A 58 8.81 4.48 -3.75
CA CYS A 58 9.36 5.80 -3.49
C CYS A 58 10.23 5.81 -2.23
N GLU A 59 11.38 6.51 -2.32
CA GLU A 59 12.23 6.77 -1.16
C GLU A 59 11.45 7.48 -0.03
N PRO A 60 11.81 7.29 1.26
CA PRO A 60 11.08 7.85 2.40
C PRO A 60 10.86 9.37 2.38
N GLY A 61 11.69 10.13 1.65
CA GLY A 61 11.58 11.58 1.49
C GLY A 61 10.86 12.05 0.21
N SER A 62 10.39 11.13 -0.64
CA SER A 62 9.66 11.48 -1.86
C SER A 62 8.37 12.25 -1.53
N PRO A 63 7.98 13.27 -2.32
CA PRO A 63 6.66 13.90 -2.16
C PRO A 63 5.50 12.96 -2.54
N PHE A 64 5.81 11.79 -3.11
CA PHE A 64 4.84 10.78 -3.52
C PHE A 64 4.95 9.51 -2.67
N ILE A 65 3.80 8.85 -2.55
CA ILE A 65 3.64 7.43 -2.29
C ILE A 65 3.59 6.78 -3.67
N CYS A 66 4.55 5.91 -3.99
CA CYS A 66 4.60 5.28 -5.30
C CYS A 66 5.00 3.83 -5.26
N VAL A 67 4.51 3.14 -6.29
CA VAL A 67 4.88 1.81 -6.72
C VAL A 67 5.16 1.90 -8.22
N GLU A 68 6.26 1.32 -8.67
CA GLU A 68 6.57 1.16 -10.08
C GLU A 68 6.94 -0.28 -10.39
N SER A 69 6.12 -0.96 -11.17
CA SER A 69 6.42 -2.25 -11.79
C SER A 69 5.86 -2.28 -13.22
N GLU A 70 6.06 -3.38 -13.95
CA GLU A 70 5.54 -3.52 -15.32
C GLU A 70 4.00 -3.53 -15.35
N THR A 71 3.36 -4.19 -14.38
CA THR A 71 1.90 -4.35 -14.33
C THR A 71 1.20 -3.24 -13.53
N LEU A 72 1.78 -2.83 -12.40
CA LEU A 72 1.17 -1.84 -11.49
C LEU A 72 2.10 -0.66 -11.32
N SER A 73 1.60 0.55 -11.59
CA SER A 73 2.36 1.71 -11.21
C SER A 73 1.49 2.96 -10.97
N PHE A 74 1.79 3.66 -9.88
CA PHE A 74 1.09 4.87 -9.46
C PHE A 74 2.00 5.78 -8.63
N HIS A 75 1.66 7.07 -8.62
CA HIS A 75 2.34 8.09 -7.83
C HIS A 75 1.29 9.00 -7.21
N PHE A 76 0.97 8.78 -5.93
CA PHE A 76 0.01 9.61 -5.21
C PHE A 76 0.74 10.62 -4.35
N PRO A 77 0.38 11.91 -4.37
CA PRO A 77 0.92 12.88 -3.43
C PRO A 77 0.72 12.39 -2.00
N ARG A 78 1.75 12.53 -1.14
CA ARG A 78 1.64 12.19 0.29
C ARG A 78 0.55 12.99 1.02
N VAL A 79 0.26 14.18 0.51
CA VAL A 79 -0.79 15.07 1.01
C VAL A 79 -1.72 15.39 -0.15
N LEU A 80 -2.93 14.83 -0.14
CA LEU A 80 -3.97 15.14 -1.12
C LEU A 80 -4.88 16.22 -0.52
N GLY A 81 -4.39 17.45 -0.60
CA GLY A 81 -5.09 18.62 -0.05
C GLY A 81 -6.52 18.77 -0.58
N GLN A 82 -7.37 19.44 0.20
CA GLN A 82 -8.71 19.79 -0.24
C GLN A 82 -8.62 20.67 -1.50
N GLY A 83 -9.05 20.14 -2.65
CA GLY A 83 -9.05 20.84 -3.94
C GLY A 83 -7.97 20.41 -4.92
N GLN A 84 -7.03 19.54 -4.54
CA GLN A 84 -6.13 18.93 -5.53
C GLN A 84 -6.90 17.88 -6.33
N ALA A 85 -7.44 18.29 -7.48
CA ALA A 85 -8.22 17.44 -8.36
C ALA A 85 -7.36 16.69 -9.37
N GLU A 86 -6.18 17.20 -9.73
CA GLU A 86 -5.35 16.65 -10.80
C GLU A 86 -3.86 16.80 -10.50
N TRP A 87 -3.05 15.88 -10.99
CA TRP A 87 -1.59 15.99 -11.01
C TRP A 87 -0.99 15.16 -12.14
N GLU A 88 0.28 15.42 -12.45
CA GLU A 88 1.06 14.64 -13.40
C GLU A 88 2.32 14.12 -12.70
N ALA A 89 2.64 12.86 -12.93
CA ALA A 89 3.87 12.25 -12.43
C ALA A 89 4.34 11.19 -13.43
N HIS A 90 5.62 11.22 -13.79
CA HIS A 90 6.26 10.24 -14.67
C HIS A 90 5.53 10.08 -16.02
N GLY A 91 5.06 11.20 -16.60
CA GLY A 91 4.33 11.24 -17.87
C GLY A 91 2.91 10.69 -17.81
N ARG A 92 2.36 10.48 -16.61
CA ARG A 92 0.99 9.97 -16.39
C ARG A 92 0.14 11.02 -15.72
N LYS A 93 -1.09 11.14 -16.21
CA LYS A 93 -2.05 12.12 -15.70
C LYS A 93 -3.00 11.44 -14.73
N TYR A 94 -3.17 12.07 -13.59
CA TYR A 94 -4.04 11.60 -12.52
C TYR A 94 -5.14 12.62 -12.28
N ARG A 95 -6.34 12.13 -12.00
CA ARG A 95 -7.51 12.95 -11.67
C ARG A 95 -8.32 12.28 -10.57
N VAL A 96 -8.65 13.03 -9.52
CA VAL A 96 -9.70 12.67 -8.56
C VAL A 96 -11.04 12.84 -9.26
N GLU A 97 -11.74 11.74 -9.53
CA GLU A 97 -13.06 11.75 -10.17
C GLU A 97 -14.19 11.91 -9.14
N SER A 98 -14.03 11.36 -7.94
CA SER A 98 -14.96 11.57 -6.83
C SER A 98 -14.26 11.48 -5.47
N VAL A 99 -14.87 12.13 -4.48
CA VAL A 99 -14.50 12.07 -3.07
C VAL A 99 -15.76 11.76 -2.29
N GLU A 100 -15.77 10.64 -1.58
CA GLU A 100 -16.95 10.11 -0.91
C GLU A 100 -16.57 9.64 0.50
N ASN A 101 -17.51 9.71 1.44
CA ASN A 101 -17.31 9.18 2.79
C ASN A 101 -18.05 7.87 2.92
N TYR A 102 -17.35 6.83 3.38
CA TYR A 102 -17.88 5.50 3.59
C TYR A 102 -17.68 5.06 5.02
N GLU A 103 -18.64 4.30 5.56
CA GLU A 103 -18.42 3.59 6.82
C GLU A 103 -17.69 2.27 6.55
N LEU A 104 -16.45 2.17 7.00
CA LEU A 104 -15.61 0.99 6.87
C LEU A 104 -15.08 0.61 8.25
N TRP A 105 -15.28 -0.65 8.64
CA TRP A 105 -14.88 -1.16 9.96
C TRP A 105 -15.36 -0.29 11.14
N GLY A 106 -16.59 0.23 11.04
CA GLY A 106 -17.20 1.09 12.07
C GLY A 106 -16.61 2.50 12.16
N ARG A 107 -15.88 2.95 11.14
CA ARG A 107 -15.27 4.29 11.06
C ARG A 107 -15.66 4.98 9.76
N GLN A 108 -15.76 6.30 9.79
CA GLN A 108 -15.95 7.09 8.59
C GLN A 108 -14.60 7.29 7.89
N GLU A 109 -14.51 6.83 6.65
CA GLU A 109 -13.32 6.89 5.82
C GLU A 109 -13.61 7.75 4.58
N ARG A 110 -12.74 8.75 4.34
CA ARG A 110 -12.78 9.59 3.14
C ARG A 110 -12.07 8.87 2.01
N LEU A 111 -12.83 8.37 1.04
CA LEU A 111 -12.33 7.66 -0.13
C LEU A 111 -12.26 8.57 -1.35
N MET A 112 -11.13 8.53 -2.03
CA MET A 112 -10.90 9.20 -3.30
C MET A 112 -10.87 8.16 -4.40
N ARG A 113 -11.71 8.34 -5.43
CA ARG A 113 -11.63 7.59 -6.67
C ARG A 113 -10.73 8.35 -7.64
N ILE A 114 -9.54 7.82 -7.88
CA ILE A 114 -8.50 8.43 -8.71
C ILE A 114 -8.42 7.68 -10.02
N ARG A 115 -8.50 8.38 -11.15
CA ARG A 115 -8.19 7.86 -12.47
C ARG A 115 -6.77 8.21 -12.83
N MET A 116 -6.02 7.25 -13.35
CA MET A 116 -4.75 7.46 -14.03
C MET A 116 -4.92 7.12 -15.50
N ASP A 117 -4.50 8.02 -16.38
CA ASP A 117 -4.40 7.77 -17.82
C ASP A 117 -2.93 7.65 -18.26
N ALA A 118 -2.61 6.53 -18.93
CA ALA A 118 -1.28 6.25 -19.46
C ALA A 118 -1.40 5.47 -20.79
N GLN A 119 -0.73 5.94 -21.84
CA GLN A 119 -0.65 5.24 -23.15
C GLN A 119 -2.01 4.78 -23.73
N GLY A 120 -3.07 5.57 -23.52
CA GLY A 120 -4.42 5.24 -24.00
C GLY A 120 -5.17 4.20 -23.16
N GLN A 121 -4.61 3.79 -22.02
CA GLN A 121 -5.26 2.96 -21.02
C GLN A 121 -5.58 3.79 -19.77
N SER A 122 -6.64 3.39 -19.07
CA SER A 122 -7.04 4.00 -17.82
C SER A 122 -7.01 2.96 -16.71
N THR A 123 -6.42 3.32 -15.58
CA THR A 123 -6.49 2.56 -14.32
C THR A 123 -7.21 3.41 -13.29
N PHE A 124 -8.06 2.79 -12.50
CA PHE A 124 -8.76 3.43 -11.39
C PHE A 124 -8.16 2.97 -10.08
N TYR A 125 -8.10 3.87 -9.12
CA TYR A 125 -7.63 3.60 -7.79
C TYR A 125 -8.66 4.11 -6.78
N LEU A 126 -8.84 3.36 -5.70
CA LEU A 126 -9.54 3.82 -4.51
C LEU A 126 -8.49 4.06 -3.44
N TYR A 127 -8.40 5.28 -2.94
CA TYR A 127 -7.37 5.69 -1.99
C TYR A 127 -7.98 6.44 -0.81
N SER A 128 -7.52 6.10 0.40
CA SER A 128 -7.77 6.84 1.63
C SER A 128 -6.43 7.32 2.17
N GLU A 129 -6.35 8.55 2.69
CA GLU A 129 -5.11 9.03 3.33
C GLU A 129 -4.79 8.21 4.60
N GLU A 130 -5.83 7.77 5.31
CA GLU A 130 -5.72 7.00 6.55
C GLU A 130 -5.41 5.52 6.30
N VAL A 131 -6.16 4.90 5.39
CA VAL A 131 -6.09 3.45 5.12
C VAL A 131 -5.06 3.13 4.03
N GLY A 132 -4.69 4.08 3.17
CA GLY A 132 -3.83 3.87 2.01
C GLY A 132 -4.59 3.45 0.76
N LEU A 133 -3.91 2.76 -0.16
CA LEU A 133 -4.50 2.20 -1.38
C LEU A 133 -5.46 1.08 -1.00
N MET A 134 -6.75 1.28 -1.31
CA MET A 134 -7.85 0.37 -0.95
C MET A 134 -8.37 -0.44 -2.12
N GLY A 135 -8.15 0.01 -3.35
CA GLY A 135 -8.57 -0.73 -4.52
C GLY A 135 -7.89 -0.31 -5.81
N ILE A 136 -7.79 -1.25 -6.73
CA ILE A 136 -7.14 -1.11 -8.03
C ILE A 136 -8.10 -1.65 -9.09
N GLY A 137 -8.42 -0.84 -10.09
CA GLY A 137 -9.34 -1.18 -11.18
C GLY A 137 -8.63 -1.07 -12.53
N PHE A 138 -8.45 -2.20 -13.21
CA PHE A 138 -7.89 -2.24 -14.55
C PHE A 138 -9.00 -2.30 -15.60
N VAL A 139 -8.90 -1.47 -16.63
CA VAL A 139 -9.80 -1.53 -17.80
C VAL A 139 -9.10 -2.23 -18.95
N ASN A 140 -9.66 -3.35 -19.40
CA ASN A 140 -9.16 -4.00 -20.61
C ASN A 140 -9.49 -3.13 -21.83
N PRO A 141 -8.50 -2.65 -22.60
CA PRO A 141 -8.76 -1.71 -23.70
C PRO A 141 -9.52 -2.35 -24.87
N LYS A 142 -9.45 -3.68 -25.03
CA LYS A 142 -10.12 -4.40 -26.13
C LYS A 142 -11.56 -4.76 -25.79
N THR A 143 -11.80 -5.28 -24.58
CA THR A 143 -13.11 -5.80 -24.18
C THR A 143 -13.92 -4.82 -23.35
N ARG A 144 -13.30 -3.75 -22.86
CA ARG A 144 -13.86 -2.84 -21.83
C ARG A 144 -14.28 -3.56 -20.54
N ALA A 145 -13.77 -4.77 -20.32
CA ALA A 145 -13.97 -5.47 -19.07
C ALA A 145 -13.20 -4.76 -17.95
N TYR A 146 -13.83 -4.70 -16.77
CA TYR A 146 -13.24 -4.14 -15.56
C TYR A 146 -12.84 -5.29 -14.64
N VAL A 147 -11.59 -5.28 -14.19
CA VAL A 147 -11.14 -6.14 -13.09
C VAL A 147 -10.82 -5.23 -11.92
N THR A 148 -11.43 -5.51 -10.77
CA THR A 148 -11.24 -4.72 -9.55
C THR A 148 -10.64 -5.60 -8.49
N TYR A 149 -9.58 -5.12 -7.85
CA TYR A 149 -9.00 -5.69 -6.65
C TYR A 149 -9.28 -4.74 -5.49
N LEU A 150 -9.75 -5.27 -4.37
CA LEU A 150 -10.00 -4.53 -3.14
C LEU A 150 -9.08 -5.06 -2.04
N ILE A 151 -8.72 -4.19 -1.12
CA ILE A 151 -7.89 -4.49 0.05
C ILE A 151 -8.40 -5.73 0.81
N ASP A 152 -7.47 -6.62 1.16
CA ASP A 152 -7.68 -7.80 2.01
C ASP A 152 -6.99 -7.56 3.36
N GLY A 153 -7.65 -6.78 4.20
CA GLY A 153 -7.12 -6.30 5.48
C GLY A 153 -7.65 -4.92 5.83
N ASP A 154 -7.15 -4.35 6.94
CA ASP A 154 -7.55 -3.03 7.45
C ASP A 154 -6.58 -1.90 7.07
N ARG A 155 -5.49 -2.22 6.34
CA ARG A 155 -4.44 -1.31 5.89
C ARG A 155 -3.95 -1.65 4.48
N GLY A 156 -3.83 -0.62 3.66
CA GLY A 156 -3.36 -0.67 2.28
C GLY A 156 -2.04 0.08 2.11
N PHE A 157 -1.39 -0.11 0.95
CA PHE A 157 -0.11 0.53 0.69
C PHE A 157 -0.20 2.05 0.79
N GLY A 158 0.77 2.67 1.46
CA GLY A 158 0.78 4.12 1.70
C GLY A 158 -0.09 4.61 2.85
N SER A 159 -0.65 3.70 3.65
CA SER A 159 -1.39 4.00 4.87
C SER A 159 -0.64 4.95 5.81
N ALA A 160 -1.26 6.05 6.23
CA ALA A 160 -0.73 6.90 7.30
C ALA A 160 -0.84 6.25 8.69
N ARG A 161 -1.71 5.25 8.87
CA ARG A 161 -1.74 4.46 10.12
C ARG A 161 -0.41 3.75 10.31
N THR A 162 0.26 4.02 11.44
CA THR A 162 1.32 3.16 11.96
C THR A 162 0.75 1.80 12.32
N MET A 163 1.57 0.75 12.27
CA MET A 163 1.21 -0.54 12.88
C MET A 163 0.89 -0.28 14.34
N SER A 164 -0.39 -0.30 14.71
CA SER A 164 -0.73 -0.52 16.10
C SER A 164 -0.42 -1.98 16.36
N GLU A 165 0.55 -2.25 17.23
CA GLU A 165 0.67 -3.54 17.90
C GLU A 165 -0.74 -3.92 18.37
N THR A 166 -1.36 -4.89 17.72
CA THR A 166 -2.63 -5.42 18.22
C THR A 166 -2.28 -6.16 19.52
N PRO A 167 -2.95 -5.87 20.65
CA PRO A 167 -2.63 -6.47 21.94
C PRO A 167 -2.86 -7.98 21.98
#